data_AF-A0AAE4QRH0-F1
#
_entry.id   AF-A0AAE4QRH0-F1
#
_cell.length_a   1.000
_cell.length_b   1.000
_cell.length_c   1.000
_cell.angle_alpha   90.00
_cell.angle_beta   90.00
_cell.angle_gamma   90.00
#
_symmetry.space_group_name_H-M   'P 1'
#
loop_
_entity.id
_entity.type
_entity.pdbx_description
1 polymer ?
#
loop_
_entity_poly.entity_id
_entity_poly.type
_entity_poly.pdbx_seq_one_letter_code
_entity_poly.pdbx_strand_id
1 'polypeptide(L)' 'MIQKYFGRVSFLDRGLLISTVFVLNAKSISQVYQLIQVKFEITEEQILDLKITNRNAIKTHKDSSLKQWMEKRKAGEQR' A
#
# COMPACT_ATOMS: atom_id res chain seq x y z
N MET A 1 16.53 2.01 5.87
CA MET A 1 15.69 0.98 6.52
C MET A 1 14.86 0.29 5.45
N ILE A 2 14.93 -1.04 5.34
CA ILE A 2 14.07 -1.81 4.41
C ILE A 2 12.71 -2.00 5.07
N GLN A 3 11.64 -1.76 4.31
CA GLN A 3 10.26 -1.92 4.76
C GLN A 3 9.54 -2.92 3.86
N LYS A 4 8.55 -3.62 4.44
CA LYS A 4 7.67 -4.51 3.69
C LYS A 4 6.47 -3.71 3.17
N TYR A 5 6.32 -3.70 1.85
CA TYR A 5 5.19 -3.15 1.13
C TYR A 5 4.33 -4.28 0.59
N PHE A 6 3.02 -4.03 0.52
CA PHE A 6 2.05 -4.93 -0.05
C PHE A 6 1.02 -4.12 -0.82
N GLY A 7 0.37 -4.76 -1.78
CA GLY A 7 -0.50 -4.03 -2.65
C GLY A 7 -1.10 -4.89 -3.74
N ARG A 8 -1.70 -4.20 -4.70
CA ARG A 8 -2.29 -4.80 -5.89
C ARG A 8 -1.82 -4.00 -7.10
N VAL A 9 -1.42 -4.70 -8.14
CA VAL A 9 -1.13 -4.12 -9.45
C VAL A 9 -2.10 -4.70 -10.47
N SER A 10 -2.63 -3.85 -11.33
CA SER A 10 -3.41 -4.25 -12.50
C SER A 10 -2.70 -3.73 -13.75
N PHE A 11 -2.50 -4.60 -14.73
CA PHE A 11 -1.77 -4.28 -15.95
C PHE A 11 -2.30 -5.07 -17.14
N LEU A 12 -1.98 -4.59 -18.35
CA LEU A 12 -2.27 -5.30 -19.60
C LEU A 12 -1.06 -6.10 -20.05
N ASP A 13 -1.25 -7.40 -20.21
CA ASP A 13 -0.28 -8.29 -20.85
C ASP A 13 -0.92 -8.96 -22.06
N ARG A 14 -0.39 -8.69 -23.26
CA ARG A 14 -0.86 -9.28 -24.53
C ARG A 14 -2.39 -9.21 -24.73
N GLY A 15 -3.02 -8.14 -24.25
CA GLY A 15 -4.48 -7.93 -24.33
C GLY A 15 -5.30 -8.56 -23.21
N LEU A 16 -4.67 -9.24 -22.26
CA LEU A 16 -5.30 -9.76 -21.05
C LEU A 16 -5.11 -8.79 -19.89
N LEU A 17 -6.22 -8.46 -19.23
CA LEU A 17 -6.20 -7.68 -18.00
C LEU A 17 -5.78 -8.59 -16.84
N ILE A 18 -4.56 -8.40 -16.35
CA ILE A 18 -4.04 -9.11 -15.18
C ILE A 18 -4.18 -8.21 -13.97
N SER A 19 -4.66 -8.76 -12.86
CA SER A 19 -4.75 -8.04 -11.60
C SER A 19 -4.32 -8.94 -10.45
N THR A 20 -3.21 -8.59 -9.82
CA THR A 20 -2.51 -9.48 -8.89
C THR A 20 -1.99 -8.74 -7.66
N VAL A 21 -1.89 -9.46 -6.56
CA VAL A 21 -1.34 -8.94 -5.29
C VAL A 21 0.17 -9.13 -5.25
N PHE A 22 0.87 -8.20 -4.61
CA PHE A 22 2.30 -8.31 -4.40
C PHE A 22 2.68 -8.04 -2.94
N VAL A 23 3.80 -8.62 -2.55
CA VAL A 23 4.50 -8.32 -1.30
C VAL A 23 5.98 -8.16 -1.65
N LEU A 24 6.54 -6.99 -1.36
CA LEU A 24 7.91 -6.62 -1.75
C LEU A 24 8.61 -5.93 -0.59
N ASN A 25 9.91 -6.19 -0.44
CA ASN A 25 10.76 -5.49 0.51
C ASN A 25 11.50 -4.38 -0.25
N ALA A 26 11.36 -3.13 0.18
CA ALA A 26 11.96 -1.99 -0.47
C ALA A 26 12.33 -0.90 0.54
N LYS A 27 13.28 -0.04 0.17
CA LYS A 27 13.67 1.14 0.96
C LYS A 27 12.64 2.28 0.83
N SER A 28 11.93 2.35 -0.30
CA SER A 28 10.95 3.41 -0.62
C SER A 28 9.87 2.90 -1.57
N ILE A 29 8.79 3.68 -1.73
CA ILE A 29 7.71 3.39 -2.68
C ILE A 29 8.22 3.40 -4.13
N SER A 30 9.12 4.33 -4.49
CA SER A 30 9.71 4.38 -5.83
C SER A 30 10.45 3.09 -6.19
N GLN A 31 11.13 2.47 -5.21
CA GLN A 31 11.77 1.18 -5.43
C GLN A 31 10.75 0.04 -5.56
N VAL A 32 9.59 0.12 -4.90
CA VAL A 32 8.48 -0.85 -5.12
C VAL A 32 8.02 -0.79 -6.57
N TYR A 33 7.88 0.40 -7.13
CA TYR A 33 7.48 0.60 -8.52
C TYR A 33 8.44 -0.11 -9.50
N GLN A 34 9.74 0.13 -9.35
CA GLN A 34 10.78 -0.53 -10.15
C GLN A 34 10.75 -2.06 -10.00
N LEU A 35 10.57 -2.55 -8.77
CA LEU A 35 10.50 -3.99 -8.50
C LEU A 35 9.27 -4.65 -9.13
N ILE A 36 8.15 -3.94 -9.26
CA ILE A 36 6.94 -4.43 -9.94
C ILE A 36 7.19 -4.58 -11.43
N GLN A 37 7.80 -3.57 -12.06
CA GLN A 37 8.16 -3.62 -13.48
C GLN A 37 9.05 -4.83 -13.79
N VAL A 38 10.10 -5.03 -12.99
CA VAL A 38 11.02 -6.18 -13.16
C VAL A 38 10.32 -7.51 -12.89
N LYS A 39 9.49 -7.59 -11.84
CA LYS A 39 8.85 -8.86 -11.44
C LYS A 39 7.82 -9.36 -12.45
N PHE A 40 7.08 -8.45 -13.06
CA PHE A 40 6.02 -8.81 -14.01
C PHE A 40 6.43 -8.59 -15.46
N GLU A 41 7.67 -8.16 -15.71
CA GLU A 41 8.21 -7.85 -17.05
C GLU A 41 7.31 -6.86 -17.81
N ILE A 42 6.87 -5.82 -17.10
CA ILE A 42 5.97 -4.78 -17.63
C ILE A 42 6.60 -3.40 -17.58
N THR A 43 6.20 -2.55 -18.52
CA THR A 43 6.53 -1.12 -18.52
C THR A 43 5.53 -0.31 -17.69
N GLU A 44 5.88 0.94 -17.40
CA GLU A 44 4.98 1.91 -16.74
C GLU A 44 3.66 2.08 -17.50
N GLU A 45 3.71 2.15 -18.83
CA GLU A 45 2.54 2.35 -19.70
C GLU A 45 1.55 1.19 -19.65
N GLN A 46 2.00 -0.01 -19.29
CA GLN A 46 1.14 -1.18 -19.16
C GLN A 46 0.38 -1.22 -17.83
N ILE A 47 0.78 -0.43 -16.83
CA ILE A 47 0.14 -0.40 -15.51
C ILE A 47 -1.12 0.46 -15.58
N LEU A 48 -2.26 -0.16 -15.29
CA LEU A 48 -3.57 0.49 -15.28
C LEU A 48 -3.99 0.98 -13.89
N ASP A 49 -3.67 0.22 -12.85
CA ASP A 49 -3.94 0.57 -11.46
C ASP A 49 -2.85 0.02 -10.56
N LEU A 50 -2.38 0.83 -9.60
CA LEU A 50 -1.38 0.42 -8.64
C LEU A 50 -1.71 0.96 -7.26
N LYS A 51 -2.01 0.03 -6.35
CA LYS A 51 -2.25 0.33 -4.93
C LYS A 51 -1.11 -0.22 -4.11
N ILE A 52 -0.42 0.66 -3.40
CA ILE A 52 0.71 0.33 -2.53
C ILE A 52 0.39 0.75 -1.11
N THR A 53 0.55 -0.18 -0.18
CA THR A 53 0.43 0.07 1.26
C THR A 53 1.66 -0.48 1.97
N ASN A 54 2.07 0.12 3.09
CA ASN A 54 3.05 -0.48 3.99
C ASN A 54 2.41 -0.79 5.35
N ARG A 55 3.03 -1.71 6.08
CA ARG A 55 2.53 -2.14 7.40
C ARG A 55 2.53 -0.99 8.41
N ASN A 56 3.47 -0.06 8.25
CA ASN A 56 3.59 1.11 9.09
C ASN A 56 2.41 2.08 8.89
N ALA A 57 1.98 2.36 7.66
CA ALA A 57 0.81 3.22 7.42
C ALA A 57 -0.48 2.60 7.96
N ILE A 58 -0.68 1.28 7.84
CA ILE A 58 -1.82 0.60 8.48
C ILE A 58 -1.77 0.76 10.00
N LYS A 59 -0.59 0.58 10.60
CA LYS A 59 -0.42 0.69 12.05
C LYS A 59 -0.70 2.13 12.53
N THR A 60 -0.14 3.13 11.85
CA THR A 60 -0.37 4.55 12.14
C THR A 60 -1.84 4.92 12.03
N HIS A 61 -2.57 4.43 11.01
CA HIS A 61 -4.02 4.66 10.90
C HIS A 61 -4.82 4.04 12.04
N LYS A 62 -4.47 2.83 12.47
CA LYS A 62 -5.13 2.19 13.62
C LYS A 62 -4.86 2.93 14.92
N ASP A 63 -3.61 3.33 15.14
CA ASP A 63 -3.20 4.06 16.34
C ASP A 63 -3.86 5.46 16.40
N SER A 64 -4.01 6.15 15.28
CA SER A 64 -4.69 7.45 15.22
C SER A 64 -6.20 7.34 15.45
N SER A 65 -6.87 6.35 14.84
CA SER A 65 -8.29 6.08 15.10
C SER A 65 -8.55 5.68 16.55
N LEU A 66 -7.68 4.88 17.15
CA LEU A 66 -7.79 4.50 18.56
C LEU A 66 -7.60 5.72 19.48
N LYS A 67 -6.61 6.58 19.20
CA LYS A 67 -6.42 7.84 19.93
C LYS A 67 -7.66 8.75 19.84
N GLN A 68 -8.18 8.98 18.64
CA GLN A 68 -9.38 9.79 18.44
C GLN A 68 -10.60 9.23 19.18
N TRP A 69 -10.75 7.90 19.22
CA TRP A 69 -11.83 7.26 19.96
C TRP A 69 -11.70 7.45 21.48
N MET A 70 -10.48 7.28 22.02
CA MET A 70 -10.21 7.54 23.44
C MET A 70 -10.41 9.01 23.83
N GLU A 71 -10.00 9.95 22.98
CA GLU A 71 -10.21 11.39 23.20
C GLU A 71 -11.69 11.76 23.20
N LYS A 72 -12.49 11.20 22.28
CA LYS A 72 -13.95 11.38 22.27
C LYS A 72 -14.63 10.80 23.51
N ARG A 73 -14.16 9.67 24.03
CA ARG A 73 -14.66 9.09 25.29
C ARG A 73 -14.40 10.01 26.48
N LYS A 74 -13.17 10.50 26.64
CA LYS A 74 -12.81 11.43 27.73
C LYS A 74 -13.58 12.76 27.68
N ALA A 75 -13.84 13.29 26.48
CA ALA A 75 -14.62 14.51 26.30
C ALA A 75 -16.12 14.33 26.58
N GLY A 76 -16.66 13.12 26.45
CA GLY A 76 -18.05 12.79 26.77
C GLY A 76 -18.30 12.53 28.26
N GLU A 77 -17.25 12.20 29.02
CA GLU A 77 -17.32 11.83 30.45
C GLU A 77 -17.24 13.06 31.39
N GLN A 78 -17.01 14.26 30.86
CA GLN A 78 -16.95 15.53 31.59
C GLN A 78 -18.22 16.40 31.43
N ARG A 79 -19.32 15.82 30.93
CA ARG A 79 -20.64 16.46 30.83
C ARG A 79 -21.65 15.75 31.70
#